data_AF-A0A1F3Y2P7-F1
#
_entry.id   AF-A0A1F3Y2P7-F1
#
_cell.length_a   1.000
_cell.length_b   1.000
_cell.length_c   1.000
_cell.angle_alpha   90.00
_cell.angle_beta   90.00
_cell.angle_gamma   90.00
#
_symmetry.space_group_name_H-M   'P 1'
#
loop_
_entity.id
_entity.type
_entity.pdbx_description
1 polymer ?
#
loop_
_entity_poly.entity_id
_entity_poly.type
_entity_poly.pdbx_seq_one_letter_code
_entity_poly.pdbx_strand_id
1 'polypeptide(L)'
;MSGLILPFINLGVLIGILIHYTRKPLKNFVQSRHNTILSELKEAQEQLHRAQEQYEEFSAKLKAIGAEISAFRDQTRQEATQARTRIAADAKRVSVAVVTEARATAEGLVTELREQLHAELMVGVIARAEKLIVARLTREDRVRIHQEFSREIGGAP
;
A
#
# COMPACT_ATOMS: atom_id res chain seq x y z
N MET A 1 -7.52 13.10 113.22
CA MET A 1 -7.21 13.24 111.77
C MET A 1 -6.78 11.88 111.21
N SER A 2 -7.67 10.89 111.19
CA SER A 2 -7.26 9.50 110.92
C SER A 2 -8.14 8.78 109.89
N GLY A 3 -9.12 9.48 109.31
CA GLY A 3 -10.07 8.91 108.33
C GLY A 3 -9.69 9.05 106.86
N LEU A 4 -8.60 9.77 106.54
CA LEU A 4 -8.22 10.06 105.14
C LEU A 4 -7.21 9.05 104.55
N ILE A 5 -6.49 8.29 105.39
CA ILE A 5 -5.42 7.39 104.94
C ILE A 5 -5.99 6.21 104.12
N LEU A 6 -7.10 5.61 104.56
CA LEU A 6 -7.79 4.51 103.86
C LEU A 6 -8.28 4.91 102.45
N PRO A 7 -8.97 6.06 102.27
CA PRO A 7 -9.31 6.58 100.94
C PRO A 7 -8.10 6.79 100.02
N PHE A 8 -7.00 7.32 100.55
CA PHE A 8 -5.77 7.55 99.77
C PHE A 8 -5.10 6.25 99.34
N ILE A 9 -5.07 5.22 100.21
CA ILE A 9 -4.58 3.88 99.85
C ILE A 9 -5.46 3.27 98.76
N ASN A 10 -6.79 3.36 98.91
CA ASN A 10 -7.74 2.85 97.92
C ASN A 10 -7.57 3.55 96.55
N LEU A 11 -7.40 4.88 96.56
CA LEU A 11 -7.11 5.66 95.36
C LEU A 11 -5.76 5.26 94.73
N GLY A 12 -4.73 5.02 95.55
CA GLY A 12 -3.42 4.57 95.07
C GLY A 12 -3.48 3.20 94.39
N VAL A 13 -4.21 2.24 94.97
CA VAL A 13 -4.43 0.92 94.37
C VAL A 13 -5.22 1.04 93.06
N LEU A 14 -6.29 1.85 93.04
CA LEU A 14 -7.08 2.09 91.83
C LEU A 14 -6.25 2.72 90.71
N ILE A 15 -5.44 3.73 91.03
CA ILE A 15 -4.51 4.38 90.08
C ILE A 15 -3.45 3.38 89.59
N GLY A 16 -2.91 2.54 90.48
CA GLY A 16 -1.94 1.52 90.10
C GLY A 16 -2.49 0.51 89.09
N ILE A 17 -3.70 -0.01 89.33
CA ILE A 17 -4.41 -0.91 88.42
C ILE A 17 -4.71 -0.21 87.09
N LEU A 18 -5.18 1.05 87.15
CA LEU A 18 -5.50 1.84 85.96
C LEU A 18 -4.25 2.09 85.10
N ILE A 19 -3.14 2.52 85.70
CA ILE A 19 -1.89 2.74 84.96
C ILE A 19 -1.38 1.44 84.35
N HIS A 20 -1.48 0.32 85.07
CA HIS A 20 -1.05 -0.99 84.58
C HIS A 20 -1.88 -1.45 83.36
N TYR A 21 -3.21 -1.34 83.43
CA TYR A 21 -4.10 -1.76 82.35
C TYR A 21 -4.17 -0.76 81.19
N THR A 22 -4.06 0.55 81.43
CA THR A 22 -4.25 1.59 80.41
C THR A 22 -2.97 1.96 79.66
N ARG A 23 -1.77 1.74 80.23
CA ARG A 23 -0.49 2.06 79.54
C ARG A 23 -0.33 1.34 78.20
N LYS A 24 -0.64 0.04 78.15
CA LYS A 24 -0.53 -0.78 76.93
C LYS A 24 -1.51 -0.35 75.82
N PRO A 25 -2.84 -0.29 76.04
CA PRO A 25 -3.79 0.08 75.00
C PRO A 25 -3.59 1.52 74.53
N LEU A 26 -3.26 2.46 75.44
CA LEU A 26 -3.04 3.85 75.06
C LEU A 26 -1.78 4.01 74.18
N LYS A 27 -0.66 3.37 74.54
CA LYS A 27 0.56 3.38 73.72
C LYS A 27 0.33 2.72 72.36
N ASN A 28 -0.37 1.58 72.34
CA ASN A 28 -0.68 0.87 71.10
C ASN A 28 -1.59 1.69 70.19
N PHE A 29 -2.56 2.44 70.74
CA PHE A 29 -3.45 3.29 69.95
C PHE A 29 -2.68 4.44 69.27
N VAL A 30 -1.82 5.13 70.01
CA VAL A 30 -0.99 6.22 69.45
C VAL A 30 -0.01 5.68 68.41
N GLN A 31 0.65 4.55 68.69
CA GLN A 31 1.58 3.93 67.74
C GLN A 31 0.85 3.45 66.48
N SER A 32 -0.34 2.85 66.61
CA SER A 32 -1.16 2.41 65.49
C SER A 32 -1.55 3.59 64.60
N ARG A 33 -2.07 4.68 65.18
CA ARG A 33 -2.41 5.90 64.44
C ARG A 33 -1.21 6.50 63.72
N HIS A 34 -0.05 6.56 64.38
CA HIS A 34 1.17 7.05 63.74
C HIS A 34 1.62 6.17 62.57
N ASN A 35 1.57 4.85 62.75
CA ASN A 35 1.92 3.90 61.69
C ASN A 35 0.94 3.95 60.51
N THR A 36 -0.37 4.12 60.76
CA THR A 36 -1.37 4.29 59.70
C THR A 36 -1.12 5.56 58.90
N ILE A 37 -0.84 6.69 59.56
CA ILE A 37 -0.55 7.95 58.86
C ILE A 37 0.75 7.81 58.03
N LEU A 38 1.77 7.15 58.57
CA LEU A 38 3.01 6.89 57.83
C LEU A 38 2.78 5.95 56.64
N SER A 39 1.93 4.91 56.78
CA SER A 39 1.63 4.02 55.66
C SER A 39 0.82 4.73 54.58
N GLU A 40 -0.21 5.48 54.96
CA GLU A 40 -1.00 6.29 54.03
C GLU A 40 -0.13 7.31 53.28
N LEU A 41 0.80 7.98 53.97
CA LEU A 41 1.71 8.92 53.33
C LEU A 41 2.68 8.22 52.37
N LYS A 42 3.19 7.06 52.75
CA LYS A 42 4.08 6.25 51.89
C LYS A 42 3.34 5.74 50.65
N GLU A 43 2.12 5.23 50.82
CA GLU A 43 1.28 4.78 49.72
C GLU A 43 0.94 5.95 48.78
N ALA A 44 0.60 7.12 49.32
CA ALA A 44 0.34 8.30 48.50
C ALA A 44 1.58 8.75 47.71
N GLN A 45 2.77 8.75 48.32
CA GLN A 45 4.02 9.04 47.62
C GLN A 45 4.32 8.01 46.52
N GLU A 46 4.10 6.73 46.80
CA GLU A 46 4.35 5.66 45.85
C GLU A 46 3.37 5.71 44.66
N GLN A 47 2.10 6.04 44.92
CA GLN A 47 1.11 6.28 43.87
C GLN A 47 1.48 7.49 43.01
N LEU A 48 1.94 8.57 43.63
CA LEU A 48 2.35 9.78 42.92
C LEU A 48 3.58 9.48 42.03
N HIS A 49 4.57 8.78 42.56
CA HIS A 49 5.73 8.34 41.80
C HIS A 49 5.34 7.47 40.59
N ARG A 50 4.51 6.45 40.79
CA ARG A 50 4.02 5.58 39.71
C ARG A 50 3.20 6.35 38.67
N ALA A 51 2.43 7.34 39.08
CA ALA A 51 1.68 8.19 38.17
C ALA A 51 2.62 9.10 37.36
N GLN A 52 3.67 9.63 37.99
CA GLN A 52 4.71 10.44 37.34
C GLN A 52 5.47 9.62 36.29
N GLU A 53 5.92 8.42 36.66
CA GLU A 53 6.63 7.50 35.74
C GLU A 53 5.78 7.13 34.53
N GLN A 54 4.51 6.75 34.76
CA GLN A 54 3.59 6.47 33.66
C GLN A 54 3.37 7.69 32.78
N TYR A 55 3.19 8.88 33.37
CA TYR A 55 3.02 10.12 32.62
C TYR A 55 4.24 10.41 31.73
N GLU A 56 5.45 10.26 32.26
CA GLU A 56 6.69 10.44 31.50
C GLU A 56 6.82 9.42 30.37
N GLU A 57 6.50 8.14 30.64
CA GLU A 57 6.52 7.08 29.63
C GLU A 57 5.51 7.37 28.49
N PHE A 58 4.27 7.73 28.83
CA PHE A 58 3.24 8.07 27.84
C PHE A 58 3.58 9.34 27.07
N SER A 59 4.13 10.35 27.75
CA SER A 59 4.58 11.60 27.11
C SER A 59 5.71 11.34 26.12
N ALA A 60 6.68 10.49 26.49
CA ALA A 60 7.76 10.07 25.60
C ALA A 60 7.22 9.31 24.38
N LYS A 61 6.30 8.36 24.59
CA LYS A 61 5.64 7.62 23.50
C LYS A 61 4.86 8.55 22.57
N LEU A 62 4.10 9.50 23.11
CA LEU A 62 3.35 10.47 22.31
C LEU A 62 4.26 11.35 21.45
N LYS A 63 5.39 11.81 22.01
CA LYS A 63 6.38 12.57 21.24
C LYS A 63 7.01 11.73 20.12
N ALA A 64 7.33 10.46 20.40
CA ALA A 64 7.85 9.54 19.41
C ALA A 64 6.86 9.32 18.25
N ILE A 65 5.57 9.09 18.57
CA ILE A 65 4.50 8.95 17.58
C ILE A 65 4.37 10.21 16.71
N GLY A 66 4.47 11.40 17.32
CA GLY A 66 4.45 12.65 16.56
C GLY A 66 5.56 12.74 15.51
N ALA A 67 6.79 12.34 15.87
CA ALA A 67 7.92 12.28 14.95
C ALA A 67 7.72 11.20 13.87
N GLU A 68 7.24 10.01 14.25
CA GLU A 68 6.95 8.91 13.32
C GLU A 68 5.87 9.29 12.31
N ILE A 69 4.79 9.97 12.72
CA ILE A 69 3.75 10.45 11.81
C ILE A 69 4.30 11.46 10.81
N SER A 70 5.20 12.36 11.24
CA SER A 70 5.84 13.31 10.33
C SER A 70 6.71 12.58 9.31
N ALA A 71 7.58 11.67 9.77
CA ALA A 71 8.45 10.89 8.90
C ALA A 71 7.64 10.03 7.91
N PHE A 72 6.57 9.39 8.39
CA PHE A 72 5.67 8.60 7.57
C PHE A 72 4.96 9.45 6.51
N ARG A 73 4.51 10.66 6.85
CA ARG A 73 3.89 11.59 5.90
C ARG A 73 4.88 12.04 4.83
N ASP A 74 6.10 12.36 5.20
CA ASP A 74 7.13 12.81 4.27
C ASP A 74 7.54 11.69 3.32
N GLN A 75 7.76 10.48 3.85
CA GLN A 75 8.03 9.28 3.07
C GLN A 75 6.88 8.98 2.10
N THR A 76 5.64 8.97 2.58
CA THR A 76 4.44 8.73 1.75
C THR A 76 4.34 9.76 0.63
N ARG A 77 4.64 11.04 0.91
CA ARG A 77 4.61 12.10 -0.10
C ARG A 77 5.69 11.90 -1.15
N GLN A 78 6.90 11.51 -0.74
CA GLN A 78 8.00 11.23 -1.65
C GLN A 78 7.68 10.02 -2.54
N GLU A 79 7.20 8.93 -1.96
CA GLU A 79 6.77 7.73 -2.68
C GLU A 79 5.63 8.03 -3.66
N ALA A 80 4.61 8.77 -3.23
CA ALA A 80 3.51 9.19 -4.10
C ALA A 80 3.99 10.03 -5.29
N THR A 81 4.96 10.93 -5.07
CA THR A 81 5.54 11.75 -6.14
C THR A 81 6.31 10.87 -7.13
N GLN A 82 7.16 9.96 -6.64
CA GLN A 82 7.90 9.02 -7.49
C GLN A 82 6.95 8.10 -8.28
N ALA A 83 5.90 7.57 -7.62
CA ALA A 83 4.90 6.74 -8.27
C ALA A 83 4.18 7.50 -9.38
N ARG A 84 3.76 8.75 -9.13
CA ARG A 84 3.15 9.61 -10.17
C ARG A 84 4.08 9.80 -11.36
N THR A 85 5.35 10.10 -11.13
CA THR A 85 6.33 10.28 -12.21
C THR A 85 6.52 8.99 -13.02
N ARG A 86 6.63 7.84 -12.34
CA ARG A 86 6.75 6.52 -13.01
C ARG A 86 5.52 6.20 -13.85
N ILE A 87 4.32 6.34 -13.28
CA ILE A 87 3.06 6.10 -13.98
C ILE A 87 2.94 7.00 -15.22
N ALA A 88 3.29 8.28 -15.10
CA ALA A 88 3.26 9.21 -16.23
C ALA A 88 4.27 8.84 -17.32
N ALA A 89 5.49 8.42 -16.94
CA ALA A 89 6.51 7.97 -17.87
C ALA A 89 6.09 6.68 -18.60
N ASP A 90 5.54 5.71 -17.86
CA ASP A 90 5.04 4.46 -18.42
C ASP A 90 3.85 4.69 -19.35
N ALA A 91 2.88 5.51 -18.94
CA ALA A 91 1.75 5.87 -19.79
C ALA A 91 2.21 6.53 -21.10
N LYS A 92 3.21 7.42 -21.04
CA LYS A 92 3.79 8.03 -22.24
C LYS A 92 4.47 6.99 -23.13
N ARG A 93 5.26 6.09 -22.55
CA ARG A 93 5.94 5.01 -23.28
C ARG A 93 4.94 4.09 -23.98
N VAL A 94 3.90 3.67 -23.26
CA VAL A 94 2.82 2.83 -23.82
C VAL A 94 2.09 3.56 -24.93
N SER A 95 1.74 4.84 -24.73
CA SER A 95 1.08 5.63 -25.77
C SER A 95 1.92 5.71 -27.06
N VAL A 96 3.23 5.97 -26.95
CA VAL A 96 4.13 6.01 -28.10
C VAL A 96 4.23 4.63 -28.77
N ALA A 97 4.33 3.56 -27.98
CA ALA A 97 4.37 2.20 -28.51
C ALA A 97 3.11 1.87 -29.31
N VAL A 98 1.92 2.15 -28.74
CA VAL A 98 0.63 1.90 -29.39
C VAL A 98 0.51 2.69 -30.71
N VAL A 99 0.90 3.97 -30.73
CA VAL A 99 0.86 4.78 -31.96
C VAL A 99 1.82 4.23 -33.01
N THR A 100 3.01 3.79 -32.60
CA THR A 100 4.03 3.25 -33.50
C THR A 100 3.56 1.92 -34.11
N GLU A 101 3.03 1.04 -33.26
CA GLU A 101 2.46 -0.25 -33.67
C GLU A 101 1.27 -0.04 -34.62
N ALA A 102 0.32 0.83 -34.28
CA ALA A 102 -0.82 1.13 -35.12
C ALA A 102 -0.41 1.67 -36.50
N ARG A 103 0.64 2.50 -36.58
CA ARG A 103 1.18 2.98 -37.86
C ARG A 103 1.80 1.85 -38.67
N ALA A 104 2.63 1.02 -38.05
CA ALA A 104 3.25 -0.13 -38.71
C ALA A 104 2.19 -1.12 -39.24
N THR A 105 1.15 -1.39 -38.44
CA THR A 105 0.00 -2.21 -38.86
C THR A 105 -0.75 -1.57 -40.02
N ALA A 106 -1.03 -0.26 -39.97
CA ALA A 106 -1.72 0.44 -41.05
C ALA A 106 -0.92 0.40 -42.37
N GLU A 107 0.39 0.59 -42.32
CA GLU A 107 1.28 0.49 -43.49
C GLU A 107 1.28 -0.93 -44.06
N GLY A 108 1.32 -1.96 -43.21
CA GLY A 108 1.19 -3.35 -43.60
C GLY A 108 -0.13 -3.64 -44.31
N LEU A 109 -1.25 -3.21 -43.72
CA LEU A 109 -2.58 -3.37 -44.30
C LEU A 109 -2.72 -2.67 -45.66
N VAL A 110 -2.18 -1.45 -45.80
CA VAL A 110 -2.22 -0.74 -47.09
C VAL A 110 -1.43 -1.50 -48.16
N THR A 111 -0.29 -2.07 -47.79
CA THR A 111 0.55 -2.84 -48.72
C THR A 111 -0.15 -4.12 -49.15
N GLU A 112 -0.68 -4.88 -48.18
CA GLU A 112 -1.44 -6.10 -48.43
C GLU A 112 -2.66 -5.84 -49.32
N LEU A 113 -3.45 -4.80 -49.01
CA LEU A 113 -4.64 -4.45 -49.78
C LEU A 113 -4.30 -4.02 -51.22
N ARG A 114 -3.17 -3.33 -51.41
CA ARG A 114 -2.67 -2.98 -52.76
C ARG A 114 -2.31 -4.23 -53.55
N GLU A 115 -1.63 -5.19 -52.95
CA GLU A 115 -1.27 -6.45 -53.62
C GLU A 115 -2.51 -7.25 -54.00
N GLN A 116 -3.49 -7.35 -53.10
CA GLN A 116 -4.79 -8.00 -53.35
C GLN A 116 -5.53 -7.32 -54.50
N LEU A 117 -5.66 -5.98 -54.48
CA LEU A 117 -6.30 -5.22 -55.55
C LEU A 117 -5.58 -5.40 -56.89
N HIS A 118 -4.26 -5.39 -56.90
CA HIS A 118 -3.49 -5.63 -58.13
C HIS A 118 -3.75 -7.02 -58.69
N ALA A 119 -3.77 -8.06 -57.85
CA ALA A 119 -4.07 -9.42 -58.27
C ALA A 119 -5.48 -9.53 -58.87
N GLU A 120 -6.50 -8.97 -58.21
CA GLU A 120 -7.88 -8.95 -58.72
C GLU A 120 -8.00 -8.21 -60.05
N LEU A 121 -7.35 -7.05 -60.18
CA LEU A 121 -7.35 -6.28 -61.42
C LEU A 121 -6.67 -7.05 -62.55
N MET A 122 -5.55 -7.72 -62.32
CA MET A 122 -4.87 -8.53 -63.34
C MET A 122 -5.76 -9.65 -63.88
N VAL A 123 -6.48 -10.35 -63.00
CA VAL A 123 -7.47 -11.36 -63.41
C VAL A 123 -8.54 -10.75 -64.32
N GLY A 124 -9.07 -9.58 -63.94
CA GLY A 124 -10.07 -8.86 -64.75
C GLY A 124 -9.54 -8.36 -66.10
N VAL A 125 -8.31 -7.86 -66.14
CA VAL A 125 -7.64 -7.40 -67.38
C VAL A 125 -7.39 -8.57 -68.32
N ILE A 126 -6.87 -9.70 -67.83
CA ILE A 126 -6.65 -10.91 -68.63
C ILE A 126 -7.97 -11.40 -69.22
N ALA A 127 -9.03 -11.51 -68.40
CA ALA A 127 -10.34 -11.95 -68.87
C ALA A 127 -10.94 -10.99 -69.93
N ARG A 128 -10.69 -9.68 -69.83
CA ARG A 128 -11.10 -8.70 -70.84
C ARG A 128 -10.26 -8.79 -72.12
N ALA A 129 -8.95 -8.97 -71.99
CA ALA A 129 -8.03 -9.13 -73.10
C ALA A 129 -8.36 -10.40 -73.90
N GLU A 130 -8.64 -11.51 -73.23
CA GLU A 130 -9.09 -12.76 -73.85
C GLU A 130 -10.36 -12.54 -74.69
N LYS A 131 -11.39 -11.90 -74.12
CA LYS A 131 -12.63 -11.57 -74.86
C LYS A 131 -12.37 -10.69 -76.08
N LEU A 132 -11.49 -9.70 -75.97
CA LEU A 132 -11.14 -8.81 -77.09
C LEU A 132 -10.35 -9.54 -78.19
N ILE A 133 -9.41 -10.40 -77.81
CA ILE A 133 -8.61 -11.20 -78.75
C ILE A 133 -9.53 -12.16 -79.50
N VAL A 134 -10.41 -12.90 -78.80
CA VAL A 134 -11.37 -13.81 -79.44
C VAL A 134 -12.32 -13.06 -80.37
N ALA A 135 -12.84 -11.90 -79.96
CA ALA A 135 -13.77 -11.11 -80.76
C ALA A 135 -13.15 -10.50 -82.03
N ARG A 136 -11.83 -10.24 -82.02
CA ARG A 136 -11.09 -9.63 -83.15
C ARG A 136 -10.28 -10.62 -83.97
N LEU A 137 -10.34 -11.92 -83.66
CA LEU A 137 -9.50 -12.94 -84.30
C LEU A 137 -9.92 -13.18 -85.77
N THR A 138 -9.10 -12.73 -86.71
CA THR A 138 -9.36 -12.92 -88.15
C THR A 138 -8.89 -14.30 -88.62
N ARG A 139 -9.26 -14.67 -89.86
CA ARG A 139 -8.88 -15.96 -90.45
C ARG A 139 -7.37 -16.02 -90.76
N GLU A 140 -6.77 -14.89 -91.12
CA GLU A 140 -5.31 -14.75 -91.32
C GLU A 140 -4.55 -14.88 -90.00
N ASP A 141 -5.06 -14.30 -88.91
CA ASP A 141 -4.44 -14.43 -87.58
C ASP A 141 -4.37 -15.89 -87.12
N ARG A 142 -5.41 -16.69 -87.37
CA ARG A 142 -5.42 -18.12 -87.05
C ARG A 142 -4.35 -18.90 -87.82
N VAL A 143 -4.18 -18.62 -89.11
CA VAL A 143 -3.15 -19.27 -89.94
C VAL A 143 -1.75 -18.85 -89.48
N ARG A 144 -1.54 -17.57 -89.16
CA ARG A 144 -0.27 -17.08 -88.62
C ARG A 144 0.08 -17.76 -87.28
N ILE A 145 -0.86 -17.85 -86.34
CA ILE A 145 -0.65 -18.51 -85.04
C ILE A 145 -0.29 -20.00 -85.23
N HIS A 146 -0.96 -20.70 -86.15
CA HIS A 146 -0.61 -22.10 -86.46
C HIS A 146 0.79 -22.24 -87.08
N GLN A 147 1.18 -21.34 -87.98
CA GLN A 147 2.50 -21.34 -88.59
C GLN A 147 3.60 -21.03 -87.58
N GLU A 148 3.36 -20.08 -86.67
CA GLU A 148 4.29 -19.68 -85.60
C GLU A 148 4.46 -20.79 -84.56
N PHE A 149 3.36 -21.40 -84.11
CA PHE A 149 3.38 -22.57 -83.22
C PHE A 149 4.10 -23.77 -83.85
N SER A 150 3.87 -24.04 -85.14
CA SER A 150 4.60 -25.10 -85.87
C SER A 150 6.09 -24.81 -86.01
N ARG A 151 6.50 -23.53 -86.03
CA ARG A 151 7.91 -23.11 -86.12
C ARG A 151 8.61 -23.19 -84.77
N GLU A 152 7.89 -22.89 -83.69
CA GLU A 152 8.40 -22.96 -82.31
C GLU A 152 8.52 -24.42 -81.83
N ILE A 153 7.58 -25.29 -82.20
CA ILE A 153 7.63 -26.73 -81.88
C ILE A 153 8.49 -27.50 -82.88
N GLY A 154 8.52 -27.12 -84.15
CA GLY A 154 9.39 -27.73 -85.18
C GLY A 154 10.84 -27.24 -85.14
N GLY A 155 11.17 -26.28 -84.26
CA GLY A 155 12.51 -25.74 -84.02
C GLY A 155 13.16 -26.20 -82.71
N ALA A 156 12.47 -27.00 -81.91
CA ALA A 156 13.09 -27.79 -80.85
C ALA A 156 13.56 -29.13 -81.45
N PRO A 157 14.78 -29.61 -81.15
CA PRO A 157 15.36 -30.80 -81.78
C PRO A 157 14.51 -32.07 -81.60
#